data_AF-A0A6B9ZEZ0-F1
#
_entry.id   AF-A0A6B9ZEZ0-F1
#
_cell.length_a   1.000
_cell.length_b   1.000
_cell.length_c   1.000
_cell.angle_alpha   90.00
_cell.angle_beta   90.00
_cell.angle_gamma   90.00
#
_symmetry.space_group_name_H-M   'P 1'
#
loop_
_entity.id
_entity.type
_entity.pdbx_description
1 polymer ?
#
loop_
_entity_poly.entity_id
_entity_poly.type
_entity_poly.pdbx_seq_one_letter_code
_entity_poly.pdbx_strand_id
1 'polypeptide(L)'
;MCSIRQLCNKNSAQISHCANCQTVYIWHNNLLLNFSPHDFQLFHETMQQQEFYDCSMMFPDGEERIIVHSPCRDISFTFTQPEWMDMKEAMNQAILLQQVYDLIR
;
A
#
# COMPACT_ATOMS: atom_id res chain seq x y z
N MET A 1 9.06 -19.66 13.13
CA MET A 1 8.09 -18.69 13.69
C MET A 1 8.14 -17.46 12.80
N CYS A 2 7.02 -17.01 12.21
CA CYS A 2 7.01 -15.76 11.45
C CYS A 2 7.40 -14.62 12.42
N SER A 3 8.43 -13.84 12.08
CA SER A 3 8.82 -12.63 12.81
C SER A 3 8.30 -11.44 12.01
N ILE A 4 7.10 -10.98 12.36
CA ILE A 4 6.47 -9.83 11.72
C ILE A 4 7.05 -8.56 12.34
N ARG A 5 7.57 -7.67 11.50
CA ARG A 5 8.05 -6.34 11.90
C ARG A 5 7.13 -5.30 11.33
N GLN A 6 6.64 -4.40 12.18
CA GLN A 6 5.88 -3.24 11.71
C GLN A 6 6.85 -2.26 11.04
N LEU A 7 6.56 -1.90 9.79
CA LEU A 7 7.30 -0.91 9.03
C LEU A 7 6.65 0.47 9.16
N CYS A 8 5.32 0.56 9.04
CA CYS A 8 4.60 1.82 9.16
C CYS A 8 3.27 1.61 9.90
N ASN A 9 2.85 2.62 10.64
CA ASN A 9 1.51 2.72 11.19
C ASN A 9 1.09 4.20 11.12
N LYS A 10 0.16 4.51 10.22
CA LYS A 10 -0.33 5.85 9.94
C LYS A 10 -1.83 5.81 9.67
N ASN A 11 -2.60 6.48 10.54
CA ASN A 11 -4.06 6.57 10.45
C ASN A 11 -4.72 5.20 10.26
N SER A 12 -5.38 4.98 9.12
CA SER A 12 -6.03 3.72 8.74
C SER A 12 -5.08 2.68 8.14
N ALA A 13 -3.83 3.05 7.83
CA ALA A 13 -2.84 2.22 7.15
C ALA A 13 -1.78 1.65 8.11
N GLN A 14 -1.60 0.33 8.12
CA GLN A 14 -0.50 -0.33 8.81
C GLN A 14 0.24 -1.24 7.84
N ILE A 15 1.54 -1.04 7.69
CA ILE A 15 2.40 -1.86 6.83
C ILE A 15 3.36 -2.66 7.70
N SER A 16 3.41 -3.97 7.48
CA SER A 16 4.30 -4.88 8.19
C SER A 16 4.99 -5.83 7.23
N HIS A 17 6.21 -6.26 7.56
CA HIS A 17 6.96 -7.19 6.75
C HIS A 17 7.40 -8.39 7.58
N CYS A 18 7.19 -9.60 7.03
CA CYS A 18 7.70 -10.82 7.60
C CYS A 18 8.86 -11.35 6.75
N ALA A 19 10.09 -11.20 7.25
CA ALA A 19 11.29 -11.65 6.53
C ALA A 19 11.34 -13.17 6.32
N ASN A 20 10.78 -13.95 7.26
CA ASN A 20 10.70 -15.41 7.15
C ASN A 20 9.69 -15.89 6.11
N CYS A 21 8.58 -15.17 6.01
CA CYS A 21 7.44 -15.57 5.20
C CYS A 21 7.47 -14.83 3.84
N GLN A 22 8.47 -13.95 3.62
CA GLN A 22 8.67 -13.10 2.44
C GLN A 22 7.37 -12.43 2.00
N THR A 23 6.66 -11.83 2.96
CA THR A 23 5.38 -11.19 2.72
C THR A 23 5.35 -9.83 3.37
N VAL A 24 4.92 -8.83 2.60
CA VAL A 24 4.54 -7.50 3.08
C VAL A 24 3.02 -7.46 3.22
N TYR A 25 2.56 -7.12 4.40
CA TYR A 25 1.17 -6.96 4.76
C TYR A 25 0.83 -5.47 4.79
N ILE A 26 -0.20 -5.07 4.07
CA ILE A 26 -0.79 -3.73 4.18
C ILE A 26 -2.20 -3.92 4.71
N TRP A 27 -2.44 -3.42 5.92
CA TRP A 27 -3.78 -3.31 6.46
C TRP A 27 -4.28 -1.88 6.23
N HIS A 28 -5.43 -1.72 5.59
CA HIS A 28 -6.06 -0.43 5.34
C HIS A 28 -7.57 -0.55 5.54
N ASN A 29 -8.11 0.06 6.60
CA ASN A 29 -9.51 -0.10 7.02
C ASN A 29 -9.90 -1.59 7.16
N ASN A 30 -10.80 -2.09 6.32
CA ASN A 30 -11.27 -3.46 6.30
C ASN A 30 -10.52 -4.36 5.30
N LEU A 31 -9.47 -3.84 4.64
CA LEU A 31 -8.69 -4.57 3.64
C LEU A 31 -7.36 -5.03 4.23
N LEU A 32 -7.01 -6.29 3.96
CA LEU A 32 -5.66 -6.83 4.20
C LEU A 32 -5.09 -7.26 2.86
N LEU A 33 -4.01 -6.60 2.45
CA LEU A 33 -3.29 -6.89 1.22
C LEU A 33 -1.99 -7.62 1.54
N ASN A 34 -1.73 -8.68 0.80
CA ASN A 34 -0.54 -9.51 0.96
C ASN A 34 0.27 -9.41 -0.32
N PHE A 35 1.50 -8.96 -0.21
CA PHE A 35 2.41 -8.79 -1.33
C PHE A 35 3.67 -9.60 -1.11
N SER A 36 4.25 -10.14 -2.19
CA SER A 36 5.68 -10.44 -2.19
C SER A 36 6.47 -9.11 -2.12
N PRO A 37 7.73 -9.08 -1.67
CA PRO A 37 8.53 -7.85 -1.67
C PRO A 37 8.63 -7.20 -3.05
N HIS A 38 8.71 -8.02 -4.11
CA HIS A 38 8.72 -7.56 -5.49
C HIS A 38 7.38 -6.92 -5.90
N ASP A 39 6.26 -7.58 -5.61
CA ASP A 39 4.93 -7.03 -5.95
C ASP A 39 4.62 -5.76 -5.15
N PHE A 40 5.14 -5.67 -3.92
CA PHE A 40 5.03 -4.46 -3.10
C PHE A 40 5.78 -3.28 -3.74
N GLN A 41 6.98 -3.51 -4.30
CA GLN A 41 7.73 -2.49 -5.03
C GLN A 41 7.00 -2.06 -6.32
N LEU A 42 6.52 -3.01 -7.12
CA LEU A 42 5.76 -2.69 -8.34
C LEU A 42 4.48 -1.91 -8.01
N PHE A 43 3.79 -2.29 -6.93
CA PHE A 43 2.60 -1.59 -6.48
C PHE A 43 2.93 -0.15 -6.04
N HIS A 44 4.05 0.06 -5.35
CA HIS A 44 4.53 1.39 -4.99
C HIS A 44 4.82 2.26 -6.20
N GLU A 45 5.59 1.74 -7.17
CA GLU A 45 5.95 2.46 -8.38
C GLU A 45 4.71 2.87 -9.18
N THR A 46 3.74 1.96 -9.29
CA THR A 46 2.45 2.22 -9.93
C THR A 46 1.71 3.35 -9.22
N MET A 47 1.67 3.33 -7.89
CA MET A 47 1.02 4.39 -7.10
C MET A 47 1.73 5.75 -7.19
N GLN A 48 3.05 5.79 -7.40
CA GLN A 48 3.78 7.04 -7.59
C GLN A 48 3.52 7.68 -8.96
N GLN A 49 3.22 6.87 -9.99
CA GLN A 49 2.93 7.36 -11.34
C GLN A 49 1.50 7.88 -11.49
N GLN A 50 0.61 7.58 -10.53
CA GLN A 50 -0.77 8.03 -10.55
C GLN A 50 -0.97 9.28 -9.68
N GLU A 51 -1.61 10.28 -10.28
CA GLU A 51 -2.11 11.46 -9.59
C GLU A 51 -3.61 11.33 -9.36
N PHE A 52 -4.07 11.75 -8.17
CA PHE A 52 -5.45 11.49 -7.73
C PHE A 52 -6.46 12.06 -8.73
N TYR A 53 -6.36 13.37 -9.03
CA TYR A 53 -7.33 14.08 -9.86
C TYR A 53 -7.31 13.69 -11.34
N ASP A 54 -6.22 13.09 -11.82
CA ASP A 54 -6.11 12.64 -13.21
C ASP A 54 -6.73 11.25 -13.41
N CYS A 55 -6.91 10.50 -12.33
CA CYS A 55 -7.33 9.10 -12.32
C CYS A 55 -8.54 8.82 -11.42
N SER A 56 -9.18 9.86 -10.88
CA SER A 56 -10.36 9.75 -10.03
C SER A 56 -11.66 9.76 -10.83
N MET A 57 -12.69 9.18 -10.23
CA MET A 57 -14.06 9.31 -10.72
C MET A 57 -15.04 9.44 -9.55
N MET A 58 -16.18 10.07 -9.82
CA MET A 58 -17.26 10.18 -8.86
C MET A 58 -18.00 8.84 -8.75
N PHE A 59 -18.10 8.32 -7.54
CA PHE A 59 -18.83 7.08 -7.25
C PHE A 59 -20.32 7.36 -7.00
N PRO A 60 -21.20 6.34 -7.06
CA PRO A 60 -22.65 6.51 -6.88
C PRO A 60 -23.08 7.09 -5.52
N ASP A 61 -22.20 7.04 -4.52
CA ASP A 61 -22.40 7.64 -3.20
C ASP A 61 -22.00 9.12 -3.12
N GLY A 62 -21.52 9.70 -4.23
CA GLY A 62 -21.11 11.10 -4.32
C GLY A 62 -19.65 11.35 -3.90
N GLU A 63 -18.92 10.32 -3.50
CA GLU A 63 -17.50 10.43 -3.14
C GLU A 63 -16.61 10.29 -4.38
N GLU A 64 -15.58 11.13 -4.47
CA GLU A 64 -14.57 11.00 -5.51
C GLU A 64 -13.51 10.00 -5.07
N ARG A 65 -13.22 9.00 -5.92
CA ARG A 65 -12.24 7.96 -5.61
C ARG A 65 -11.36 7.65 -6.80
N ILE A 66 -10.06 7.43 -6.54
CA ILE A 66 -9.13 6.84 -7.50
C ILE A 66 -9.27 5.33 -7.50
N ILE A 67 -9.20 4.72 -8.67
CA ILE A 67 -9.22 3.26 -8.84
C ILE A 67 -7.81 2.77 -9.13
N VAL A 68 -7.34 1.83 -8.30
CA VAL A 68 -6.06 1.15 -8.47
C VAL A 68 -6.33 -0.31 -8.74
N HIS A 69 -5.85 -0.79 -9.89
CA HIS A 69 -6.02 -2.19 -10.24
C HIS A 69 -5.10 -3.07 -9.39
N SER A 70 -5.68 -4.06 -8.72
CA SER A 70 -4.88 -5.06 -8.02
C SER A 70 -4.31 -6.09 -9.01
N PRO A 71 -3.29 -6.87 -8.61
CA PRO A 71 -2.84 -8.02 -9.40
C PRO A 71 -3.94 -9.08 -9.64
N CYS A 72 -5.00 -9.08 -8.81
CA CYS A 72 -6.20 -9.87 -9.05
C CYS A 72 -7.15 -9.10 -9.98
N ARG A 73 -7.37 -9.60 -11.20
CA ARG A 73 -8.21 -8.93 -12.22
C ARG A 73 -9.63 -8.59 -11.76
N ASP A 74 -10.17 -9.36 -10.82
CA ASP A 74 -11.54 -9.22 -10.35
C ASP A 74 -11.67 -8.23 -9.18
N ILE A 75 -10.56 -7.71 -8.67
CA ILE A 75 -10.53 -6.80 -7.51
C ILE A 75 -9.77 -5.54 -7.88
N SER A 76 -10.41 -4.38 -7.72
CA SER A 76 -9.74 -3.08 -7.75
C SER A 76 -9.90 -2.41 -6.41
N PHE A 77 -8.88 -1.66 -6.00
CA PHE A 77 -8.91 -0.85 -4.80
C PHE A 77 -9.39 0.54 -5.16
N THR A 78 -10.16 1.12 -4.26
CA THR A 78 -10.69 2.48 -4.43
C THR A 78 -10.34 3.27 -3.20
N PHE A 79 -9.78 4.45 -3.39
CA PHE A 79 -9.36 5.32 -2.29
C PHE A 79 -9.96 6.70 -2.49
N THR A 80 -10.50 7.28 -1.42
CA THR A 80 -10.74 8.72 -1.37
C THR A 80 -9.41 9.48 -1.40
N GLN A 81 -9.44 10.79 -1.67
CA GLN A 81 -8.22 11.59 -1.71
C GLN A 81 -7.39 11.50 -0.42
N PRO A 82 -7.98 11.62 0.79
CA PRO A 82 -7.20 11.48 2.02
C PRO A 82 -6.57 10.09 2.17
N GLU A 83 -7.33 9.03 1.89
CA GLU A 83 -6.84 7.65 1.96
C GLU A 83 -5.71 7.40 0.95
N TRP A 84 -5.81 7.98 -0.25
CA TRP A 84 -4.76 7.88 -1.27
C TRP A 84 -3.45 8.51 -0.81
N MET A 85 -3.53 9.71 -0.22
CA MET A 85 -2.35 10.41 0.31
C MET A 85 -1.72 9.65 1.47
N ASP A 86 -2.53 9.19 2.42
CA ASP A 86 -2.05 8.40 3.56
C ASP A 86 -1.38 7.10 3.10
N MET A 87 -1.97 6.42 2.11
CA MET A 87 -1.42 5.20 1.54
C MET A 87 -0.08 5.45 0.83
N LYS A 88 0.02 6.48 -0.02
CA LYS A 88 1.29 6.85 -0.69
C LYS A 88 2.38 7.15 0.34
N GLU A 89 2.06 7.88 1.41
CA GLU A 89 3.05 8.21 2.43
C GLU A 89 3.46 6.99 3.27
N ALA A 90 2.51 6.15 3.68
CA ALA A 90 2.80 4.94 4.44
C ALA A 90 3.73 4.00 3.65
N MET A 91 3.49 3.86 2.34
CA MET A 91 4.34 3.06 1.46
C MET A 91 5.74 3.65 1.29
N ASN A 92 5.86 4.97 1.11
CA ASN A 92 7.16 5.64 1.07
C ASN A 92 7.99 5.38 2.34
N GLN A 93 7.36 5.51 3.51
CA GLN A 93 8.02 5.22 4.79
C GLN A 93 8.43 3.76 4.91
N ALA A 94 7.56 2.83 4.51
CA ALA A 94 7.84 1.40 4.56
C ALA A 94 9.03 1.01 3.67
N ILE A 95 9.11 1.54 2.45
CA ILE A 95 10.25 1.31 1.55
C ILE A 95 11.54 1.88 2.13
N LEU A 96 11.51 3.10 2.66
CA LEU A 96 12.68 3.70 3.29
C LEU A 96 13.21 2.83 4.44
N LEU A 97 12.32 2.36 5.32
CA LEU A 97 12.70 1.50 6.43
C LEU A 97 13.23 0.14 5.96
N GLN A 98 12.65 -0.43 4.91
CA GLN A 98 13.14 -1.67 4.32
C GLN A 98 14.58 -1.51 3.81
N GLN A 99 14.88 -0.42 3.10
CA GLN A 99 16.23 -0.09 2.65
C GLN A 99 17.21 0.09 3.81
N VAL A 100 16.79 0.79 4.88
CA VAL A 100 17.62 0.95 6.10
C VAL A 100 17.93 -0.41 6.73
N TYR A 101 16.95 -1.31 6.81
CA TYR A 101 17.19 -2.65 7.36
C TYR A 101 18.10 -3.51 6.49
N ASP A 102 18.06 -3.35 5.18
CA ASP A 102 18.97 -4.05 4.26
C ASP A 102 20.41 -3.54 4.38
N LEU A 103 20.61 -2.25 4.73
CA LEU A 103 21.93 -1.66 4.94
C LEU A 103 22.59 -2.02 6.29
N ILE A 104 21.79 -2.26 7.32
CA ILE A 104 22.28 -2.62 8.67
C ILE A 104 22.61 -4.13 8.76
N ARG A 105 22.40 -4.87 7.67
CA ARG A 105 22.50 -6.33 7.61
C ARG A 105 23.92 -6.84 7.45
#